data_AF-A0A3D5GMZ5-F1
#
_entry.id   AF-A0A3D5GMZ5-F1
#
_cell.length_a   1.000
_cell.length_b   1.000
_cell.length_c   1.000
_cell.angle_alpha   90.00
_cell.angle_beta   90.00
_cell.angle_gamma   90.00
#
_symmetry.space_group_name_H-M   'P 1'
#
loop_
_entity.id
_entity.type
_entity.pdbx_description
1 polymer ?
#
loop_
_entity_poly.entity_id
_entity_poly.type
_entity_poly.pdbx_seq_one_letter_code
_entity_poly.pdbx_strand_id
1 'polypeptide(L)' 'MGSTGEKPVTREDLETELRRTLGRVGDTGESRKPGIVAIVVLVGGALLVATYFIGRRIGRVRSTVVEVRRI' A
#
# COMPACT_ATOMS: atom_id res chain seq x y z
N MET A 1 -33.01 -16.02 -12.71
CA MET A 1 -32.26 -16.11 -13.99
C MET A 1 -32.32 -14.74 -14.64
N GLY A 2 -31.25 -14.00 -14.96
CA GLY A 2 -29.88 -14.41 -15.27
C GLY A 2 -29.72 -14.61 -16.77
N SER A 3 -29.72 -13.55 -17.58
CA SER A 3 -29.06 -13.54 -18.89
C SER A 3 -28.50 -12.14 -19.17
N THR A 4 -27.20 -12.03 -18.97
CA THR A 4 -26.30 -10.98 -19.41
C THR A 4 -26.54 -10.68 -20.89
N GLY A 5 -27.23 -9.58 -21.19
CA GLY A 5 -27.36 -9.08 -22.56
C GLY A 5 -26.07 -8.35 -22.94
N GLU A 6 -25.04 -9.10 -23.35
CA GLU A 6 -23.75 -8.58 -23.82
C GLU A 6 -23.96 -7.75 -25.10
N LYS A 7 -24.24 -6.45 -24.93
CA LYS A 7 -23.83 -5.48 -25.94
C LYS A 7 -22.30 -5.49 -25.96
N PRO A 8 -21.66 -5.60 -27.15
CA PRO A 8 -20.21 -5.57 -27.22
C PRO A 8 -19.73 -4.27 -26.58
N VAL A 9 -18.86 -4.40 -25.58
CA VAL A 9 -18.29 -3.26 -24.88
C VAL A 9 -17.43 -2.50 -25.89
N THR A 10 -17.90 -1.32 -26.26
CA THR A 10 -17.25 -0.47 -27.26
C THR A 10 -16.08 0.27 -26.61
N ARG A 11 -15.11 0.71 -27.42
CA ARG A 11 -13.92 1.43 -26.92
C ARG A 11 -14.33 2.73 -26.22
N GLU A 12 -15.39 3.35 -26.70
CA GLU A 12 -15.99 4.58 -26.21
C GLU A 12 -16.63 4.39 -24.84
N ASP A 13 -17.24 3.22 -24.60
CA ASP A 13 -17.82 2.87 -23.30
C ASP A 13 -16.72 2.67 -22.25
N LEU A 14 -15.62 2.00 -22.64
CA LEU A 14 -14.43 1.87 -21.79
C LEU A 14 -13.79 3.22 -21.50
N GLU A 15 -13.64 4.08 -22.50
CA GLU A 15 -13.03 5.39 -22.34
C GLU A 15 -13.88 6.31 -21.45
N THR A 16 -15.22 6.23 -21.60
CA THR A 16 -16.17 6.94 -20.75
C THR A 16 -16.11 6.47 -19.30
N GLU A 17 -16.14 5.16 -19.05
CA GLU A 17 -16.12 4.63 -17.69
C GLU A 17 -14.74 4.76 -17.03
N LEU A 18 -13.67 4.67 -17.82
CA LEU A 18 -12.31 4.96 -17.39
C LEU A 18 -12.16 6.44 -17.02
N ARG A 19 -12.66 7.36 -17.85
CA ARG A 19 -12.64 8.81 -17.55
C ARG A 19 -13.51 9.15 -16.35
N ARG A 20 -14.64 8.47 -16.15
CA ARG A 20 -15.50 8.63 -14.98
C ARG A 20 -14.84 8.13 -13.70
N THR A 21 -14.14 7.01 -13.77
CA THR A 21 -13.44 6.42 -12.63
C THR A 21 -12.18 7.22 -12.28
N LEU A 22 -11.37 7.56 -13.28
CA LEU A 22 -10.19 8.41 -13.12
C LEU A 22 -10.54 9.86 -12.78
N GLY A 23 -11.65 10.40 -13.30
CA GLY A 23 -12.13 11.74 -12.96
C GLY A 23 -12.53 11.83 -11.48
N ARG A 24 -13.17 10.80 -10.93
CA ARG A 24 -13.47 10.71 -9.48
C ARG A 24 -12.21 10.64 -8.62
N VAL A 25 -11.18 9.95 -9.10
CA VAL A 25 -9.87 9.87 -8.42
C VAL A 25 -9.07 11.17 -8.61
N GLY A 26 -9.18 11.83 -9.77
CA GLY A 26 -8.47 13.04 -10.17
C GLY A 26 -9.00 14.31 -9.51
N ASP A 27 -10.32 14.49 -9.41
CA ASP A 27 -10.94 15.59 -8.64
C ASP A 27 -10.63 15.49 -7.14
N THR A 28 -10.44 14.28 -6.64
CA THR A 28 -9.94 14.06 -5.28
C THR A 28 -8.43 14.30 -5.18
N GLY A 29 -7.69 14.15 -6.28
CA GLY A 29 -6.23 14.20 -6.35
C GLY A 29 -5.65 15.62 -6.35
N GLU A 30 -6.20 16.56 -7.11
CA GLU A 30 -5.57 17.89 -7.29
C GLU A 30 -5.52 18.69 -5.97
N SER A 31 -6.54 18.58 -5.10
CA SER A 31 -6.58 19.26 -3.80
C SER A 31 -6.14 18.42 -2.60
N ARG A 32 -6.00 17.08 -2.73
CA ARG A 32 -5.64 16.17 -1.60
C ARG A 32 -4.31 15.43 -1.77
N LYS A 33 -3.56 15.70 -2.83
CA LYS A 33 -2.15 15.27 -3.02
C LYS A 33 -1.32 15.30 -1.72
N PRO A 34 -1.27 16.40 -0.95
CA PRO A 34 -0.47 16.42 0.29
C PRO A 34 -1.00 15.48 1.37
N GLY A 35 -2.33 15.31 1.49
CA GLY A 35 -2.94 14.43 2.48
C GLY A 35 -2.68 12.96 2.20
N ILE A 36 -2.76 12.53 0.94
CA ILE A 36 -2.48 11.14 0.55
C ILE A 36 -1.01 10.80 0.78
N VAL A 37 -0.10 11.70 0.38
CA VAL A 37 1.35 11.52 0.63
C VAL A 37 1.64 11.42 2.13
N ALA A 38 1.03 12.29 2.96
CA ALA A 38 1.20 12.24 4.41
C ALA A 38 0.73 10.90 5.02
N ILE A 39 -0.41 10.37 4.56
CA ILE A 39 -0.91 9.06 5.02
C ILE A 39 0.05 7.93 4.61
N VAL A 40 0.53 7.93 3.37
CA VAL A 40 1.48 6.92 2.88
C VAL A 40 2.78 6.94 3.70
N VAL A 41 3.33 8.13 3.96
CA VAL A 41 4.54 8.28 4.77
C VAL A 41 4.31 7.80 6.20
N LEU A 42 3.18 8.16 6.81
CA LEU A 42 2.82 7.72 8.17
C LEU A 42 2.70 6.20 8.27
N VAL A 43 1.92 5.59 7.37
CA VAL A 43 1.69 4.15 7.38
C VAL A 43 2.98 3.39 7.07
N GLY A 44 3.74 3.83 6.07
CA GLY A 44 5.03 3.24 5.71
C GLY A 44 6.05 3.34 6.85
N GLY A 45 6.14 4.52 7.49
CA GLY A 45 7.01 4.74 8.65
C GLY A 45 6.62 3.86 9.83
N ALA A 46 5.33 3.77 10.16
CA ALA A 46 4.84 2.91 11.24
C ALA A 46 5.16 1.42 11.00
N LEU A 47 5.01 0.93 9.77
CA LEU A 47 5.36 -0.44 9.39
C LEU A 47 6.87 -0.72 9.53
N LEU A 48 7.72 0.22 9.10
CA LEU A 48 9.17 0.10 9.26
C LEU A 48 9.57 0.02 10.73
N VAL A 49 9.01 0.91 11.56
CA VAL A 49 9.25 0.92 13.01
C VAL A 49 8.79 -0.40 13.62
N ALA A 50 7.56 -0.85 13.34
CA ALA A 50 7.03 -2.11 13.86
C ALA A 50 7.91 -3.31 13.49
N THR A 51 8.31 -3.41 12.23
CA THR A 51 9.16 -4.50 11.73
C THR A 51 10.54 -4.47 12.38
N TYR A 52 11.14 -3.28 12.53
CA TYR A 52 12.41 -3.11 13.24
C TYR A 52 12.32 -3.57 14.70
N PHE A 53 11.27 -3.20 15.44
CA PHE A 53 11.10 -3.61 16.82
C PHE A 53 10.91 -5.12 16.96
N ILE A 54 10.16 -5.75 16.06
CA ILE A 54 10.00 -7.21 16.02
C ILE A 54 11.37 -7.88 15.78
N GLY A 55 12.10 -7.44 14.75
CA GLY A 55 13.45 -7.95 14.45
C GLY A 55 14.42 -7.75 15.62
N ARG A 56 14.43 -6.56 16.22
CA ARG A 56 15.28 -6.23 17.38
C ARG A 56 14.94 -7.06 18.61
N ARG A 57 13.66 -7.36 18.84
CA ARG A 57 13.26 -8.25 19.94
C ARG A 57 13.78 -9.66 19.72
N ILE A 58 13.56 -10.21 18.53
CA ILE A 58 13.99 -11.58 18.19
C ILE A 58 15.52 -11.69 18.20
N GLY A 59 16.24 -10.72 17.65
CA GLY A 59 17.71 -10.70 17.64
C GLY A 59 18.32 -10.64 19.04
N ARG A 60 17.65 -9.96 19.99
CA ARG A 60 18.10 -9.91 21.39
C ARG A 60 17.85 -11.24 22.11
N VAL A 61 16.71 -11.89 21.90
CA VAL A 61 16.39 -13.19 22.52
C VAL A 61 17.24 -14.31 21.92
N ARG A 62 17.58 -14.22 20.63
CA ARG A 62 18.47 -15.16 19.94
C ARG A 62 19.94 -14.73 19.95
N SER A 63 20.31 -13.77 20.81
CA SER A 63 21.71 -13.41 20.95
C SER A 63 22.44 -14.63 21.52
N THR A 64 23.05 -15.41 20.63
CA THR A 64 23.95 -16.51 20.95
C THR A 64 24.90 -15.98 22.00
N VAL A 65 24.89 -16.59 23.18
CA VAL A 65 25.87 -16.31 24.24
C VAL A 65 27.23 -16.68 23.66
N VAL A 66 27.95 -15.67 23.18
CA VAL A 66 29.32 -15.87 22.70
C VAL A 66 30.16 -15.92 23.96
N GLU A 67 30.43 -17.11 24.49
CA GLU A 67 31.48 -17.28 25.48
C GLU A 67 32.77 -16.79 24.84
N VAL A 68 33.23 -15.61 25.26
CA VAL A 68 34.49 -15.04 24.81
C VAL A 68 35.61 -15.90 25.42
N ARG A 69 36.00 -16.95 24.70
CA ARG A 69 37.19 -17.73 25.04
C ARG A 69 38.41 -16.90 24.68
N ARG A 70 38.96 -16.21 25.68
CA ARG A 70 40.23 -15.51 25.56
C ARG A 70 41.34 -16.56 25.53
N ILE A 71 41.99 -16.72 24.38
CA ILE A 71 43.25 -17.47 24.22
C ILE A 71 44.43 -16.60 24.64
#